data_AF-A0A8T7BME5-F1
#
_entry.id   AF-A0A8T7BME5-F1
#
_cell.length_a   1.000
_cell.length_b   1.000
_cell.length_c   1.000
_cell.angle_alpha   90.00
_cell.angle_beta   90.00
_cell.angle_gamma   90.00
#
_symmetry.space_group_name_H-M   'P 1'
#
loop_
_entity.id
_entity.type
_entity.pdbx_description
1 polymer ?
#
loop_
_entity_poly.entity_id
_entity_poly.type
_entity_poly.pdbx_seq_one_letter_code
_entity_poly.pdbx_strand_id
1 'polypeptide(L)'
;MRSCIILFLLYLWVFPVESFAGEWRLALCYGEDASEEELKYRNAIGLSAASVFSVIDPDSETILQVRQCLKEPDLACYADNTAIYCREEAFSQIVRIAAWLAAERAFIYVSNKGAPETLNIVPSLTWVDAYLLADADRYSDAARLNRVAERILGKSDLTAGDLDGVYSLYLDIHEHINNNLEANPENQHLVKAITLYRASLDYAFAFLLGHEAFHFNNNRCHIQPESIVKKKGVWPVMRKLQQKGGLYDRANRFEVTELRADHCGYKWLQKISEQVDAETMPVLNALARKSAIELLASPLLIGLKGQVVENSPGDMVPAVKVLPGYLYPQSRLALVSSTLRFTEPKYPKVVKLCNGVSEAMVSIIQDAVTHYSESSGIVPDELLAELPPGVEKSWNGAPWTEKSHACNLEG
;
A
#
# COMPACT_ATOMS: atom_id res chain seq x y z
N MET A 1 -35.76 48.26 22.98
CA MET A 1 -35.89 46.82 22.62
C MET A 1 -35.52 46.56 21.16
N ARG A 2 -34.30 46.90 20.69
CA ARG A 2 -33.88 46.65 19.30
C ARG A 2 -32.44 46.12 19.13
N SER A 3 -31.76 45.76 20.22
CA SER A 3 -30.34 45.37 20.18
C SER A 3 -30.06 43.91 20.54
N CYS A 4 -31.08 43.06 20.72
CA CYS A 4 -30.89 41.64 21.08
C CYS A 4 -31.09 40.64 19.93
N ILE A 5 -31.46 41.08 18.72
CA ILE A 5 -31.78 40.14 17.62
C ILE A 5 -30.56 39.82 16.73
N ILE A 6 -29.50 40.63 16.78
CA ILE A 6 -28.31 40.42 15.91
C ILE A 6 -27.33 39.38 16.50
N LEU A 7 -27.34 39.14 17.81
CA LEU A 7 -26.45 38.14 18.43
C LEU A 7 -26.90 36.68 18.20
N PHE A 8 -28.18 36.44 17.94
CA PHE A 8 -28.70 35.08 17.71
C PHE A 8 -28.43 34.57 16.28
N LEU A 9 -28.35 35.49 15.30
CA LEU A 9 -28.00 35.15 13.91
C LEU A 9 -26.50 34.90 13.71
N LEU A 10 -25.64 35.44 14.58
CA LEU A 10 -24.21 35.13 14.58
C LEU A 10 -23.88 33.81 15.32
N TYR A 11 -24.74 33.35 16.23
CA TYR A 11 -24.55 32.06 16.92
C TYR A 11 -24.98 30.84 16.08
N LEU A 12 -25.88 31.02 15.11
CA LEU A 12 -26.25 29.97 14.14
C LEU A 12 -25.19 29.74 13.05
N TRP A 13 -24.10 30.52 13.06
CA TRP A 13 -22.91 30.32 12.22
C TRP A 13 -21.71 29.77 13.00
N VAL A 14 -21.91 29.41 14.27
CA VAL A 14 -20.94 28.60 15.03
C VAL A 14 -21.19 27.15 14.64
N PHE A 15 -20.54 26.75 13.56
CA PHE A 15 -20.27 25.38 13.10
C PHE A 15 -21.48 24.41 13.12
N PRO A 16 -21.94 23.88 11.97
CA PRO A 16 -22.29 22.48 12.00
C PRO A 16 -20.99 21.76 12.38
N VAL A 17 -20.87 21.37 13.65
CA VAL A 17 -20.14 20.14 13.96
C VAL A 17 -20.95 19.09 13.23
N GLU A 18 -20.66 18.91 11.95
CA GLU A 18 -21.17 17.80 11.19
C GLU A 18 -20.74 16.59 11.98
N SER A 19 -21.72 15.94 12.62
CA SER A 19 -21.48 14.66 13.26
C SER A 19 -21.04 13.74 12.11
N PHE A 20 -19.73 13.59 12.00
CA PHE A 20 -19.10 12.50 11.27
C PHE A 20 -19.72 11.19 11.75
N ALA A 21 -19.73 10.17 10.90
CA ALA A 21 -20.44 8.95 11.20
C ALA A 21 -19.99 8.43 12.57
N GLY A 22 -20.90 8.39 13.57
CA GLY A 22 -20.60 7.80 14.87
C GLY A 22 -20.32 6.30 14.81
N GLU A 23 -20.26 5.75 13.60
CA GLU A 23 -20.14 4.34 13.26
C GLU A 23 -19.47 4.18 11.88
N TRP A 24 -18.36 3.44 11.83
CA TRP A 24 -17.76 2.97 10.58
C TRP A 24 -18.30 1.60 10.20
N ARG A 25 -18.87 1.51 9.01
CA ARG A 25 -19.47 0.27 8.49
C ARG A 25 -18.58 -0.29 7.38
N LEU A 26 -17.93 -1.43 7.66
CA LEU A 26 -17.18 -2.19 6.67
C LEU A 26 -17.94 -3.47 6.32
N ALA A 27 -18.31 -3.60 5.05
CA ALA A 27 -18.94 -4.78 4.50
C ALA A 27 -17.93 -5.59 3.69
N LEU A 28 -17.58 -6.79 4.16
CA LEU A 28 -16.84 -7.76 3.37
C LEU A 28 -17.80 -8.48 2.45
N CYS A 29 -17.53 -8.40 1.16
CA CYS A 29 -18.41 -8.91 0.13
C CYS A 29 -17.75 -9.93 -0.78
N TYR A 30 -18.53 -10.95 -1.14
CA TYR A 30 -18.08 -12.05 -1.99
C TYR A 30 -18.21 -11.68 -3.47
N GLY A 31 -17.11 -11.77 -4.21
CA GLY A 31 -17.15 -11.81 -5.67
C GLY A 31 -17.57 -13.19 -6.19
N GLU A 32 -17.85 -13.30 -7.49
CA GLU A 32 -18.12 -14.60 -8.14
C GLU A 32 -16.94 -15.59 -8.02
N ASP A 33 -15.72 -15.07 -7.89
CA ASP A 33 -14.47 -15.83 -7.80
C ASP A 33 -14.09 -16.20 -6.35
N ALA A 34 -14.95 -15.95 -5.37
CA ALA A 34 -14.66 -16.19 -3.95
C ALA A 34 -14.74 -17.68 -3.59
N SER A 35 -13.82 -18.15 -2.74
CA SER A 35 -13.84 -19.51 -2.19
C SER A 35 -13.98 -19.48 -0.66
N GLU A 36 -14.05 -20.65 -0.03
CA GLU A 36 -14.06 -20.75 1.44
C GLU A 36 -12.69 -20.43 2.07
N GLU A 37 -11.61 -20.42 1.28
CA GLU A 37 -10.27 -20.12 1.77
C GLU A 37 -10.13 -18.65 2.22
N GLU A 38 -10.81 -17.73 1.54
CA GLU A 38 -10.81 -16.30 1.86
C GLU A 38 -11.36 -16.02 3.28
N LEU A 39 -12.28 -16.87 3.76
CA LEU A 39 -12.94 -16.72 5.07
C LEU A 39 -11.96 -16.72 6.23
N LYS A 40 -10.83 -17.43 6.06
CA LYS A 40 -9.78 -17.55 7.09
C LYS A 40 -9.17 -16.20 7.43
N TYR A 41 -9.21 -15.23 6.50
CA TYR A 41 -8.55 -13.93 6.64
C TYR A 41 -9.46 -12.82 7.16
N ARG A 42 -10.75 -13.09 7.40
CA ARG A 42 -11.71 -12.09 7.90
C ARG A 42 -11.29 -11.45 9.20
N ASN A 43 -10.76 -12.24 10.13
CA ASN A 43 -10.32 -11.73 11.42
C ASN A 43 -9.17 -10.72 11.23
N ALA A 44 -8.17 -11.05 10.42
CA ALA A 44 -7.08 -10.14 10.08
C ALA A 44 -7.58 -8.84 9.42
N ILE A 45 -8.48 -8.96 8.44
CA ILE A 45 -9.07 -7.81 7.75
C ILE A 45 -9.83 -6.91 8.73
N GLY A 46 -10.67 -7.51 9.58
CA GLY A 46 -11.46 -6.80 10.59
C GLY A 46 -10.59 -6.10 11.62
N LEU A 47 -9.53 -6.75 12.11
CA LEU A 47 -8.60 -6.19 13.08
C LEU A 47 -7.84 -4.99 12.52
N SER A 48 -7.32 -5.07 11.28
CA SER A 48 -6.63 -3.94 10.64
C SER A 48 -7.59 -2.78 10.33
N ALA A 49 -8.81 -3.08 9.88
CA ALA A 49 -9.81 -2.03 9.67
C ALA A 49 -10.18 -1.31 10.98
N ALA A 50 -10.45 -2.08 12.05
CA ALA A 50 -10.76 -1.53 13.36
C ALA A 50 -9.59 -0.71 13.93
N SER A 51 -8.35 -1.19 13.76
CA SER A 51 -7.15 -0.44 14.15
C SER A 51 -7.10 0.92 13.44
N VAL A 52 -7.23 0.93 12.12
CA VAL A 52 -7.23 2.16 11.32
C VAL A 52 -8.34 3.10 11.78
N PHE A 53 -9.59 2.64 11.85
CA PHE A 53 -10.72 3.48 12.24
C PHE A 53 -10.55 4.06 13.65
N SER A 54 -10.07 3.28 14.62
CA SER A 54 -9.85 3.74 15.99
C SER A 54 -8.81 4.86 16.10
N VAL A 55 -7.83 4.90 15.20
CA VAL A 55 -6.86 6.00 15.15
C VAL A 55 -7.47 7.23 14.48
N ILE A 56 -8.26 7.03 13.43
CA ILE A 56 -8.87 8.14 12.70
C ILE A 56 -9.95 8.83 13.54
N ASP A 57 -10.80 8.03 14.19
CA ASP A 57 -11.98 8.47 14.93
C ASP A 57 -12.14 7.60 16.20
N PRO A 58 -11.44 7.95 17.30
CA PRO A 58 -11.40 7.13 18.51
C PRO A 58 -12.74 6.91 19.21
N ASP A 59 -13.71 7.79 18.95
CA ASP A 59 -15.03 7.75 19.57
C ASP A 59 -16.04 6.96 18.73
N SER A 60 -15.64 6.47 17.56
CA SER A 60 -16.52 5.74 16.63
C SER A 60 -16.51 4.24 16.89
N GLU A 61 -17.68 3.60 16.73
CA GLU A 61 -17.78 2.14 16.70
C GLU A 61 -17.44 1.62 15.30
N THR A 62 -16.75 0.48 15.21
CA THR A 62 -16.53 -0.22 13.93
C THR A 62 -17.46 -1.42 13.85
N ILE A 63 -18.33 -1.44 12.85
CA ILE A 63 -19.21 -2.58 12.55
C ILE A 63 -18.71 -3.29 11.29
N LEU A 64 -18.22 -4.51 11.48
CA LEU A 64 -17.90 -5.44 10.40
C LEU A 64 -19.15 -6.26 10.03
N GLN A 65 -19.55 -6.22 8.77
CA GLN A 65 -20.66 -7.00 8.23
C GLN A 65 -20.17 -7.89 7.09
N VAL A 66 -20.72 -9.08 6.98
CA VAL A 66 -20.49 -9.98 5.83
C VAL A 66 -21.78 -10.02 5.01
N ARG A 67 -21.71 -9.66 3.72
CA ARG A 67 -22.88 -9.64 2.83
C ARG A 67 -22.48 -9.70 1.35
N GLN A 68 -23.42 -10.01 0.47
CA GLN A 68 -23.16 -9.95 -0.98
C GLN A 68 -22.90 -8.50 -1.43
N CYS A 69 -22.04 -8.33 -2.44
CA CYS A 69 -21.78 -7.01 -3.00
C CYS A 69 -23.07 -6.52 -3.69
N LEU A 70 -23.52 -5.29 -3.42
CA LEU A 70 -24.66 -4.70 -4.16
C LEU A 70 -24.27 -4.41 -5.62
N LYS A 71 -22.99 -4.08 -5.82
CA LYS A 71 -22.31 -3.96 -7.11
C LYS A 71 -20.92 -4.56 -6.94
N GLU A 72 -20.46 -5.38 -7.88
CA GLU A 72 -19.08 -5.85 -7.84
C GLU A 72 -18.14 -4.66 -8.15
N PRO A 73 -17.20 -4.30 -7.26
CA PRO A 73 -16.24 -3.25 -7.58
C PRO A 73 -15.22 -3.73 -8.62
N ASP A 74 -14.88 -2.84 -9.55
CA ASP A 74 -13.80 -3.04 -10.51
C ASP A 74 -12.40 -3.08 -9.83
N LEU A 75 -12.36 -2.58 -8.58
CA LEU A 75 -11.19 -2.43 -7.72
C LEU A 75 -11.24 -3.41 -6.54
N ALA A 76 -10.77 -2.96 -5.37
CA ALA A 76 -10.85 -3.65 -4.08
C ALA A 76 -12.18 -3.38 -3.38
N CYS A 77 -12.64 -2.13 -3.45
CA CYS A 77 -13.76 -1.63 -2.69
C CYS A 77 -14.55 -0.62 -3.51
N TYR A 78 -15.72 -0.28 -2.99
CA TYR A 78 -16.46 0.93 -3.27
C TYR A 78 -17.19 1.36 -2.00
N ALA A 79 -17.67 2.59 -1.92
CA ALA A 79 -18.53 3.00 -0.82
C ALA A 79 -19.73 3.82 -1.27
N ASP A 80 -20.78 3.71 -0.46
CA ASP A 80 -21.94 4.59 -0.49
C ASP A 80 -22.23 5.08 0.94
N ASN A 81 -23.30 5.84 1.14
CA ASN A 81 -23.66 6.38 2.46
C ASN A 81 -24.08 5.33 3.51
N THR A 82 -24.14 4.05 3.14
CA THR A 82 -24.54 2.93 4.00
C THR A 82 -23.36 2.10 4.48
N ALA A 83 -22.29 1.94 3.69
CA ALA A 83 -21.04 1.31 4.13
C ALA A 83 -19.92 1.49 3.11
N ILE A 84 -18.73 1.13 3.55
CA ILE A 84 -17.61 0.75 2.70
C ILE A 84 -17.74 -0.73 2.37
N TYR A 85 -17.81 -1.09 1.11
CA TYR A 85 -17.91 -2.46 0.62
C TYR A 85 -16.57 -2.87 0.02
N CYS A 86 -15.95 -3.92 0.56
CA CYS A 86 -14.67 -4.42 0.08
C CYS A 86 -14.76 -5.89 -0.25
N ARG A 87 -14.15 -6.28 -1.38
CA ARG A 87 -14.09 -7.67 -1.82
C ARG A 87 -13.17 -8.49 -0.94
N GLU A 88 -13.68 -9.62 -0.48
CA GLU A 88 -12.96 -10.47 0.46
C GLU A 88 -11.74 -11.12 -0.20
N GLU A 89 -11.87 -11.62 -1.42
CA GLU A 89 -10.75 -12.19 -2.19
C GLU A 89 -9.59 -11.20 -2.33
N ALA A 90 -9.93 -9.96 -2.65
CA ALA A 90 -8.97 -8.89 -2.89
C ALA A 90 -8.21 -8.50 -1.60
N PHE A 91 -8.93 -8.38 -0.48
CA PHE A 91 -8.34 -8.07 0.83
C PHE A 91 -7.59 -9.26 1.44
N SER A 92 -8.05 -10.48 1.21
CA SER A 92 -7.32 -11.69 1.61
C SER A 92 -5.96 -11.78 0.92
N GLN A 93 -5.88 -11.43 -0.36
CA GLN A 93 -4.63 -11.38 -1.11
C GLN A 93 -3.68 -10.33 -0.52
N ILE A 94 -4.17 -9.14 -0.16
CA ILE A 94 -3.37 -8.10 0.52
C ILE A 94 -2.83 -8.65 1.85
N VAL A 95 -3.68 -9.28 2.66
CA VAL A 95 -3.29 -9.90 3.93
C VAL A 95 -2.17 -10.94 3.75
N ARG A 96 -2.27 -11.81 2.74
CA ARG A 96 -1.27 -12.85 2.50
C ARG A 96 0.06 -12.31 1.99
N ILE A 97 0.01 -11.33 1.09
CA ILE A 97 1.21 -10.61 0.65
C ILE A 97 1.91 -9.97 1.84
N ALA A 98 1.14 -9.33 2.74
CA ALA A 98 1.70 -8.71 3.94
C ALA A 98 2.40 -9.73 4.84
N ALA A 99 1.86 -10.94 4.99
CA ALA A 99 2.47 -11.99 5.79
C ALA A 99 3.81 -12.47 5.21
N TRP A 100 3.90 -12.71 3.90
CA TRP A 100 5.16 -13.05 3.22
C TRP A 100 6.22 -11.97 3.39
N LEU A 101 5.84 -10.73 3.12
CA LEU A 101 6.70 -9.56 3.25
C LEU A 101 7.17 -9.32 4.70
N ALA A 102 6.32 -9.59 5.69
CA ALA A 102 6.64 -9.42 7.10
C ALA A 102 7.53 -10.55 7.65
N ALA A 103 7.27 -11.79 7.24
CA ALA A 103 8.07 -12.95 7.62
C ALA A 103 9.53 -12.77 7.20
N GLU A 104 9.77 -12.43 5.94
CA GLU A 104 11.11 -12.25 5.41
C GLU A 104 11.86 -11.08 6.08
N ARG A 105 11.22 -9.92 6.19
CA ARG A 105 11.81 -8.77 6.88
C ARG A 105 12.10 -9.03 8.36
N ALA A 106 11.32 -9.88 9.02
CA ALA A 106 11.59 -10.27 10.41
C ALA A 106 12.85 -11.14 10.50
N PHE A 107 13.08 -12.08 9.57
CA PHE A 107 14.34 -12.81 9.48
C PHE A 107 15.51 -11.87 9.27
N ILE A 108 15.42 -10.99 8.28
CA ILE A 108 16.50 -10.03 7.98
C ILE A 108 16.78 -9.17 9.23
N TYR A 109 15.75 -8.65 9.89
CA TYR A 109 15.90 -7.83 11.10
C TYR A 109 16.55 -8.59 12.27
N VAL A 110 16.06 -9.79 12.60
CA VAL A 110 16.55 -10.55 13.75
C VAL A 110 17.96 -11.07 13.51
N SER A 111 18.25 -11.61 12.32
CA SER A 111 19.58 -12.11 11.95
C SER A 111 20.65 -11.00 12.02
N ASN A 112 20.26 -9.76 11.74
CA ASN A 112 21.14 -8.59 11.79
C ASN A 112 21.00 -7.77 13.08
N LYS A 113 20.32 -8.32 14.10
CA LYS A 113 20.16 -7.69 15.42
C LYS A 113 19.57 -6.27 15.36
N GLY A 114 18.76 -5.98 14.35
CA GLY A 114 18.15 -4.67 14.13
C GLY A 114 19.15 -3.56 13.80
N ALA A 115 20.34 -3.89 13.31
CA ALA A 115 21.34 -2.91 12.88
C ALA A 115 20.84 -2.11 11.66
N PRO A 116 21.18 -0.82 11.49
CA PRO A 116 20.70 0.00 10.37
C PRO A 116 20.97 -0.61 8.99
N GLU A 117 22.05 -1.36 8.84
CA GLU A 117 22.47 -2.06 7.63
C GLU A 117 21.40 -3.03 7.11
N THR A 118 20.53 -3.53 8.01
CA THR A 118 19.32 -4.32 7.70
C THR A 118 18.47 -3.66 6.61
N LEU A 119 18.45 -2.32 6.54
CA LEU A 119 17.65 -1.56 5.57
C LEU A 119 18.17 -1.66 4.13
N ASN A 120 19.39 -2.16 3.95
CA ASN A 120 20.10 -2.27 2.66
C ASN A 120 20.22 -3.71 2.17
N ILE A 121 19.75 -4.70 2.94
CA ILE A 121 20.01 -6.10 2.62
C ILE A 121 19.25 -6.49 1.36
N VAL A 122 20.03 -7.02 0.41
CA VAL A 122 19.60 -7.68 -0.82
C VAL A 122 20.34 -9.03 -0.89
N PRO A 123 19.74 -10.06 -1.49
CA PRO A 123 18.41 -10.09 -2.09
C PRO A 123 17.27 -10.03 -1.06
N SER A 124 16.09 -9.60 -1.51
CA SER A 124 14.85 -9.66 -0.75
C SER A 124 13.69 -10.09 -1.65
N LEU A 125 12.63 -10.67 -1.08
CA LEU A 125 11.36 -10.90 -1.76
C LEU A 125 10.86 -9.57 -2.31
N THR A 126 10.58 -9.54 -3.61
CA THR A 126 9.91 -8.39 -4.22
C THR A 126 8.41 -8.46 -3.98
N TRP A 127 7.70 -7.35 -4.23
CA TRP A 127 6.23 -7.34 -4.19
C TRP A 127 5.61 -8.34 -5.18
N VAL A 128 6.26 -8.62 -6.33
CA VAL A 128 5.82 -9.61 -7.30
C VAL A 128 6.00 -11.02 -6.75
N ASP A 129 7.14 -11.30 -6.09
CA ASP A 129 7.39 -12.61 -5.50
C ASP A 129 6.38 -12.90 -4.38
N ALA A 130 6.16 -11.94 -3.48
CA ALA A 130 5.14 -12.05 -2.44
C ALA A 130 3.73 -12.20 -3.01
N TYR A 131 3.40 -11.49 -4.10
CA TYR A 131 2.13 -11.66 -4.81
C TYR A 131 1.95 -13.07 -5.37
N LEU A 132 2.96 -13.59 -6.07
CA LEU A 132 2.90 -14.91 -6.70
C LEU A 132 2.87 -16.03 -5.65
N LEU A 133 3.60 -15.90 -4.54
CA LEU A 133 3.55 -16.84 -3.42
C LEU A 133 2.17 -16.83 -2.76
N ALA A 134 1.61 -15.65 -2.49
CA ALA A 134 0.27 -15.51 -1.95
C ALA A 134 -0.81 -16.07 -2.89
N ASP A 135 -0.71 -15.84 -4.21
CA ASP A 135 -1.67 -16.41 -5.17
C ASP A 135 -1.51 -17.93 -5.32
N ALA A 136 -0.29 -18.46 -5.24
CA ALA A 136 -0.04 -19.90 -5.25
C ALA A 136 -0.63 -20.62 -4.03
N ASP A 137 -0.46 -20.02 -2.85
CA ASP A 137 -1.03 -20.54 -1.59
C ASP A 137 -2.56 -20.58 -1.63
N ARG A 138 -3.22 -19.73 -2.43
CA ARG A 138 -4.70 -19.65 -2.53
C ARG A 138 -5.35 -20.97 -2.88
N TYR A 139 -4.68 -21.76 -3.71
CA TYR A 139 -5.22 -23.01 -4.24
C TYR A 139 -4.72 -24.24 -3.49
N SER A 140 -3.97 -24.06 -2.39
CA SER A 140 -3.23 -25.15 -1.72
C SER A 140 -2.42 -25.99 -2.73
N ASP A 141 -1.95 -25.36 -3.82
CA ASP A 141 -1.27 -26.03 -4.92
C ASP A 141 0.23 -26.03 -4.65
N ALA A 142 0.68 -27.07 -3.94
CA ALA A 142 2.09 -27.26 -3.61
C ALA A 142 3.00 -27.25 -4.86
N ALA A 143 2.52 -27.76 -6.00
CA ALA A 143 3.31 -27.74 -7.24
C ALA A 143 3.47 -26.31 -7.78
N ARG A 144 2.43 -25.48 -7.67
CA ARG A 144 2.51 -24.06 -8.03
C ARG A 144 3.40 -23.28 -7.08
N LEU A 145 3.28 -23.53 -5.77
CA LEU A 145 4.15 -22.90 -4.77
C LEU A 145 5.62 -23.24 -5.03
N ASN A 146 5.93 -24.51 -5.30
CA ASN A 146 7.28 -24.97 -5.63
C ASN A 146 7.83 -24.29 -6.90
N ARG A 147 7.02 -24.15 -7.97
CA ARG A 147 7.45 -23.43 -9.18
C ARG A 147 7.77 -21.96 -8.91
N VAL A 148 6.98 -21.30 -8.06
CA VAL A 148 7.24 -19.90 -7.67
C VAL A 148 8.52 -19.83 -6.83
N ALA A 149 8.70 -20.75 -5.88
CA ALA A 149 9.90 -20.87 -5.06
C ALA A 149 11.16 -21.07 -5.92
N GLU A 150 11.14 -22.02 -6.86
CA GLU A 150 12.24 -22.28 -7.80
C GLU A 150 12.58 -21.05 -8.64
N ARG A 151 11.58 -20.29 -9.10
CA ARG A 151 11.79 -19.01 -9.80
C ARG A 151 12.50 -17.99 -8.91
N ILE A 152 12.12 -17.87 -7.65
CA ILE A 152 12.73 -16.92 -6.70
C ILE A 152 14.19 -17.32 -6.43
N LEU A 153 14.43 -18.60 -6.14
CA LEU A 153 15.77 -19.15 -5.90
C LEU A 153 16.68 -19.04 -7.14
N GLY A 154 16.11 -19.07 -8.35
CA GLY A 154 16.86 -18.91 -9.60
C GLY A 154 17.23 -17.46 -9.94
N LYS A 155 16.56 -16.47 -9.32
CA LYS A 155 16.77 -15.03 -9.60
C LYS A 155 17.47 -14.26 -8.50
N SER A 156 17.45 -14.80 -7.28
CA SER A 156 17.95 -14.14 -6.09
C SER A 156 19.04 -14.98 -5.45
N ASP A 157 19.93 -14.35 -4.69
CA ASP A 157 20.87 -15.07 -3.82
C ASP A 157 20.19 -15.66 -2.55
N LEU A 158 18.85 -15.80 -2.52
CA LEU A 158 18.14 -16.45 -1.43
C LEU A 158 18.41 -17.95 -1.48
N THR A 159 18.71 -18.57 -0.33
CA THR A 159 18.86 -20.02 -0.25
C THR A 159 17.51 -20.70 -0.03
N ALA A 160 17.43 -22.00 -0.35
CA ALA A 160 16.24 -22.79 -0.05
C ALA A 160 15.89 -22.76 1.45
N GLY A 161 16.92 -22.77 2.32
CA GLY A 161 16.73 -22.68 3.77
C GLY A 161 16.17 -21.34 4.22
N ASP A 162 16.53 -20.24 3.56
CA ASP A 162 15.94 -18.92 3.84
C ASP A 162 14.45 -18.94 3.51
N LEU A 163 14.09 -19.45 2.33
CA LEU A 163 12.70 -19.49 1.88
C LEU A 163 11.83 -20.45 2.72
N ASP A 164 12.37 -21.59 3.14
CA ASP A 164 11.70 -22.51 4.06
C ASP A 164 11.43 -21.86 5.41
N GLY A 165 12.41 -21.12 5.95
CA GLY A 165 12.26 -20.35 7.18
C GLY A 165 11.17 -19.29 7.04
N VAL A 166 11.21 -18.52 5.95
CA VAL A 166 10.20 -17.49 5.64
C VAL A 166 8.80 -18.13 5.54
N TYR A 167 8.67 -19.27 4.87
CA TYR A 167 7.39 -19.95 4.73
C TYR A 167 6.86 -20.48 6.07
N SER A 168 7.73 -21.06 6.91
CA SER A 168 7.33 -21.47 8.27
C SER A 168 6.80 -20.29 9.08
N LEU A 169 7.49 -19.15 9.03
CA LEU A 169 7.08 -17.96 9.75
C LEU A 169 5.80 -17.33 9.16
N TYR A 170 5.60 -17.41 7.84
CA TYR A 170 4.35 -17.05 7.19
C TYR A 170 3.15 -17.83 7.75
N LEU A 171 3.29 -19.15 7.91
CA LEU A 171 2.26 -19.99 8.51
C LEU A 171 2.01 -19.60 9.98
N ASP A 172 3.06 -19.36 10.76
CA ASP A 172 2.95 -18.94 12.17
C ASP A 172 2.21 -17.60 12.31
N ILE A 173 2.49 -16.62 11.44
CA ILE A 173 1.77 -15.33 11.44
C ILE A 173 0.27 -15.57 11.26
N HIS A 174 -0.13 -16.38 10.28
CA HIS A 174 -1.53 -16.64 10.02
C HIS A 174 -2.21 -17.41 11.15
N GLU A 175 -1.54 -18.40 11.72
CA GLU A 175 -2.05 -19.11 12.90
C GLU A 175 -2.31 -18.14 14.06
N HIS A 176 -1.36 -17.25 14.36
CA HIS A 176 -1.49 -16.33 15.49
C HIS A 176 -2.54 -15.24 15.26
N ILE A 177 -2.59 -14.67 14.05
CA ILE A 177 -3.53 -13.61 13.74
C ILE A 177 -4.96 -14.15 13.63
N ASN A 178 -5.18 -15.30 12.99
CA ASN A 178 -6.52 -15.82 12.79
C ASN A 178 -7.13 -16.39 14.08
N ASN A 179 -6.29 -16.88 14.99
CA ASN A 179 -6.73 -17.44 16.28
C ASN A 179 -6.56 -16.48 17.47
N ASN A 180 -6.16 -15.22 17.23
CA ASN A 180 -5.89 -14.21 18.27
C ASN A 180 -4.92 -14.70 19.36
N LEU A 181 -3.86 -15.40 18.95
CA LEU A 181 -2.84 -15.93 19.86
C LEU A 181 -1.75 -14.87 20.09
N GLU A 182 -1.30 -14.76 21.34
CA GLU A 182 -0.12 -13.97 21.68
C GLU A 182 1.14 -14.74 21.30
N ALA A 183 2.06 -14.09 20.58
CA ALA A 183 3.35 -14.67 20.29
C ALA A 183 4.21 -14.78 21.55
N ASN A 184 4.88 -15.92 21.73
CA ASN A 184 5.87 -16.08 22.79
C ASN A 184 6.95 -14.98 22.66
N PRO A 185 7.17 -14.15 23.70
CA PRO A 185 8.20 -13.11 23.68
C PRO A 185 9.62 -13.61 23.40
N GLU A 186 9.92 -14.89 23.66
CA GLU A 186 11.22 -15.50 23.36
C GLU A 186 11.41 -15.77 21.85
N ASN A 187 10.32 -15.96 21.10
CA ASN A 187 10.37 -16.12 19.65
C ASN A 187 10.45 -14.73 18.97
N GLN A 188 11.66 -14.18 18.95
CA GLN A 188 11.91 -12.85 18.38
C GLN A 188 11.51 -12.76 16.89
N HIS A 189 11.66 -13.82 16.10
CA HIS A 189 11.23 -13.82 14.70
C HIS A 189 9.73 -13.58 14.58
N LEU A 190 8.92 -14.34 15.31
CA LEU A 190 7.47 -14.21 15.29
C LEU A 190 6.97 -12.88 15.85
N VAL A 191 7.55 -12.41 16.95
CA VAL A 191 7.21 -11.10 17.53
C VAL A 191 7.46 -9.99 16.51
N LYS A 192 8.62 -9.97 15.86
CA LYS A 192 8.93 -8.94 14.85
C LYS A 192 8.08 -9.08 13.60
N ALA A 193 7.80 -10.31 13.17
CA ALA A 193 6.95 -10.58 12.02
C ALA A 193 5.52 -10.09 12.23
N ILE A 194 4.90 -10.38 13.38
CA ILE A 194 3.55 -9.88 13.69
C ILE A 194 3.52 -8.35 13.78
N THR A 195 4.55 -7.73 14.38
CA THR A 195 4.64 -6.25 14.43
C THR A 195 4.75 -5.65 13.03
N LEU A 196 5.61 -6.18 12.17
CA LEU A 196 5.76 -5.74 10.78
C LEU A 196 4.46 -5.95 9.99
N TYR A 197 3.85 -7.12 10.14
CA TYR A 197 2.61 -7.50 9.47
C TYR A 197 1.48 -6.52 9.80
N ARG A 198 1.23 -6.26 11.09
CA ARG A 198 0.19 -5.33 11.55
C ARG A 198 0.46 -3.92 11.04
N ALA A 199 1.65 -3.39 11.28
CA ALA A 199 1.99 -2.02 10.86
C ALA A 199 1.89 -1.83 9.33
N SER A 200 2.34 -2.83 8.55
CA SER A 200 2.27 -2.77 7.09
C SER A 200 0.83 -2.79 6.58
N LEU A 201 -0.03 -3.62 7.20
CA LEU A 201 -1.45 -3.66 6.88
C LEU A 201 -2.16 -2.37 7.29
N ASP A 202 -1.87 -1.83 8.47
CA ASP A 202 -2.50 -0.60 8.94
C ASP A 202 -2.17 0.55 7.99
N TYR A 203 -0.93 0.66 7.48
CA TYR A 203 -0.59 1.63 6.43
C TYR A 203 -1.36 1.38 5.12
N ALA A 204 -1.39 0.15 4.63
CA ALA A 204 -2.10 -0.16 3.39
C ALA A 204 -3.61 0.11 3.51
N PHE A 205 -4.22 -0.32 4.60
CA PHE A 205 -5.64 -0.14 4.88
C PHE A 205 -5.97 1.32 5.15
N ALA A 206 -5.09 2.10 5.78
CA ALA A 206 -5.28 3.54 5.95
C ALA A 206 -5.48 4.24 4.61
N PHE A 207 -4.66 3.91 3.61
CA PHE A 207 -4.81 4.47 2.27
C PHE A 207 -6.11 3.98 1.60
N LEU A 208 -6.34 2.66 1.56
CA LEU A 208 -7.49 2.05 0.87
C LEU A 208 -8.82 2.47 1.50
N LEU A 209 -8.97 2.30 2.82
CA LEU A 209 -10.17 2.69 3.55
C LEU A 209 -10.33 4.21 3.62
N GLY A 210 -9.25 4.99 3.66
CA GLY A 210 -9.33 6.44 3.63
C GLY A 210 -9.85 6.99 2.31
N HIS A 211 -9.54 6.30 1.20
CA HIS A 211 -10.16 6.57 -0.10
C HIS A 211 -11.66 6.31 -0.05
N GLU A 212 -12.09 5.13 0.38
CA GLU A 212 -13.51 4.77 0.41
C GLU A 212 -14.32 5.55 1.45
N ALA A 213 -13.70 5.88 2.59
CA ALA A 213 -14.30 6.70 3.64
C ALA A 213 -14.68 8.09 3.13
N PHE A 214 -13.97 8.63 2.13
CA PHE A 214 -14.38 9.87 1.49
C PHE A 214 -15.76 9.73 0.82
N HIS A 215 -15.98 8.65 0.07
CA HIS A 215 -17.25 8.39 -0.61
C HIS A 215 -18.37 8.05 0.38
N PHE A 216 -18.07 7.20 1.39
CA PHE A 216 -18.98 6.85 2.48
C PHE A 216 -19.55 8.10 3.18
N ASN A 217 -18.73 9.15 3.27
CA ASN A 217 -19.09 10.38 3.97
C ASN A 217 -19.51 11.51 3.03
N ASN A 218 -20.33 11.20 2.04
CA ASN A 218 -20.87 12.18 1.09
C ASN A 218 -19.77 13.01 0.40
N ASN A 219 -18.67 12.35 -0.01
CA ASN A 219 -17.53 12.97 -0.67
C ASN A 219 -16.84 14.06 0.19
N ARG A 220 -16.65 13.76 1.48
CA ARG A 220 -15.94 14.63 2.44
C ARG A 220 -14.90 13.84 3.23
N CYS A 221 -13.71 14.43 3.35
CA CYS A 221 -12.64 13.83 4.12
C CYS A 221 -12.74 14.22 5.59
N HIS A 222 -12.63 13.23 6.48
CA HIS A 222 -12.71 13.40 7.94
C HIS A 222 -11.52 14.18 8.51
N ILE A 223 -10.37 14.00 7.87
CA ILE A 223 -9.13 14.65 8.29
C ILE A 223 -9.07 16.04 7.66
N GLN A 224 -9.24 17.07 8.51
CA GLN A 224 -9.20 18.46 8.09
C GLN A 224 -7.80 18.93 7.67
N PRO A 225 -6.71 18.65 8.41
CA PRO A 225 -5.37 19.12 8.05
C PRO A 225 -4.98 18.76 6.62
N GLU A 226 -4.24 19.66 5.96
CA GLU A 226 -3.70 19.41 4.63
C GLU A 226 -2.67 18.27 4.65
N SER A 227 -2.71 17.41 3.62
CA SER A 227 -1.77 16.28 3.49
C SER A 227 -0.33 16.77 3.32
N ILE A 228 0.62 16.00 3.84
CA ILE A 228 2.04 16.34 3.76
C ILE A 228 2.54 16.41 2.31
N VAL A 229 2.04 15.54 1.42
CA VAL A 229 2.38 15.55 -0.01
C VAL A 229 1.86 16.80 -0.73
N LYS A 230 0.79 17.42 -0.25
CA LYS A 230 0.32 18.71 -0.76
C LYS A 230 1.13 19.86 -0.17
N LYS A 231 1.40 19.85 1.13
CA LYS A 231 2.28 20.84 1.81
C LYS A 231 3.68 20.90 1.19
N LYS A 232 4.23 19.75 0.78
CA LYS A 232 5.55 19.61 0.15
C LYS A 232 5.55 19.81 -1.37
N GLY A 233 4.39 20.10 -1.98
CA GLY A 233 4.29 20.39 -3.41
C GLY A 233 4.32 19.18 -4.36
N VAL A 234 4.40 17.95 -3.84
CA VAL A 234 4.46 16.73 -4.67
C VAL A 234 3.11 16.45 -5.36
N TRP A 235 2.00 16.59 -4.63
CA TRP A 235 0.64 16.39 -5.17
C TRP A 235 0.35 17.17 -6.47
N PRO A 236 0.52 18.51 -6.52
CA PRO A 236 0.24 19.27 -7.74
C PRO A 236 1.18 18.91 -8.90
N VAL A 237 2.39 18.41 -8.65
CA VAL A 237 3.31 17.94 -9.69
C VAL A 237 2.81 16.63 -10.29
N MET A 238 2.51 15.63 -9.46
CA MET A 238 2.00 14.34 -9.92
C MET A 238 0.69 14.48 -10.70
N ARG A 239 -0.21 15.35 -10.24
CA ARG A 239 -1.45 15.66 -10.97
C ARG A 239 -1.19 16.29 -12.35
N LYS A 240 -0.18 17.16 -12.48
CA LYS A 240 0.16 17.82 -13.75
C LYS A 240 0.75 16.85 -14.77
N LEU A 241 1.46 15.81 -14.34
CA LEU A 241 2.09 14.82 -15.24
C LEU A 241 1.10 14.16 -16.19
N GLN A 242 -0.12 13.89 -15.71
CA GLN A 242 -1.19 13.31 -16.52
C GLN A 242 -1.99 14.33 -17.33
N GLN A 243 -2.10 15.60 -16.88
CA GLN A 243 -2.90 16.61 -17.56
C GLN A 243 -2.23 17.22 -18.80
N LYS A 244 -0.89 17.33 -18.80
CA LYS A 244 -0.16 18.04 -19.86
C LYS A 244 0.45 17.14 -20.92
N GLY A 245 0.13 15.84 -20.96
CA GLY A 245 0.87 14.87 -21.80
C GLY A 245 2.34 14.93 -21.44
N GLY A 246 2.61 14.82 -20.14
CA GLY A 246 3.96 14.75 -19.63
C GLY A 246 4.47 13.32 -19.85
N LEU A 247 4.51 12.55 -18.77
CA LEU A 247 5.07 11.20 -18.80
C LEU A 247 4.09 10.13 -19.29
N TYR A 248 2.78 10.40 -19.21
CA TYR A 248 1.72 9.40 -19.42
C TYR A 248 0.69 9.85 -20.47
N ASP A 249 -0.04 8.88 -21.03
CA ASP A 249 -1.09 9.12 -22.03
C ASP A 249 -2.23 10.00 -21.45
N ARG A 250 -2.64 11.01 -22.23
CA ARG A 250 -3.74 11.92 -21.91
C ARG A 250 -5.12 11.29 -22.03
N ALA A 251 -5.23 10.08 -22.60
CA ALA A 251 -6.51 9.37 -22.75
C ALA A 251 -7.18 9.08 -21.39
N ASN A 252 -6.41 8.91 -20.32
CA ASN A 252 -6.97 8.71 -18.99
C ASN A 252 -7.48 10.03 -18.38
N ARG A 253 -8.78 10.27 -18.49
CA ARG A 253 -9.45 11.44 -17.89
C ARG A 253 -9.69 11.22 -16.40
N PHE A 254 -9.35 12.21 -15.61
CA PHE A 254 -9.58 12.21 -14.17
C PHE A 254 -11.01 12.56 -13.78
N GLU A 255 -11.47 11.90 -12.72
CA GLU A 255 -12.65 12.28 -11.99
C GLU A 255 -12.23 13.06 -10.75
N VAL A 256 -12.76 14.28 -10.61
CA VAL A 256 -12.39 15.18 -9.51
C VAL A 256 -12.73 14.55 -8.15
N THR A 257 -13.79 13.74 -8.10
CA THR A 257 -14.22 13.01 -6.91
C THR A 257 -13.20 11.97 -6.50
N GLU A 258 -12.75 11.10 -7.42
CA GLU A 258 -11.71 10.08 -7.18
C GLU A 258 -10.37 10.69 -6.76
N LEU A 259 -10.00 11.83 -7.37
CA LEU A 259 -8.80 12.56 -6.95
C LEU A 259 -8.89 13.09 -5.51
N ARG A 260 -10.08 13.50 -5.07
CA ARG A 260 -10.31 13.96 -3.69
C ARG A 260 -10.35 12.78 -2.72
N ALA A 261 -10.87 11.64 -3.15
CA ALA A 261 -10.85 10.38 -2.40
C ALA A 261 -9.41 9.90 -2.16
N ASP A 262 -8.59 9.81 -3.22
CA ASP A 262 -7.16 9.52 -3.11
C ASP A 262 -6.45 10.49 -2.17
N HIS A 263 -6.75 11.79 -2.30
CA HIS A 263 -6.21 12.80 -1.39
C HIS A 263 -6.61 12.57 0.07
N CYS A 264 -7.80 12.02 0.34
CA CYS A 264 -8.20 11.60 1.67
C CYS A 264 -7.44 10.36 2.14
N GLY A 265 -7.24 9.37 1.26
CA GLY A 265 -6.39 8.20 1.51
C GLY A 265 -4.97 8.59 1.97
N TYR A 266 -4.32 9.55 1.32
CA TYR A 266 -2.99 10.02 1.77
C TYR A 266 -3.04 10.71 3.14
N LYS A 267 -4.13 11.40 3.49
CA LYS A 267 -4.28 11.99 4.83
C LYS A 267 -4.43 10.92 5.90
N TRP A 268 -5.19 9.86 5.62
CA TRP A 268 -5.36 8.72 6.54
C TRP A 268 -4.03 8.01 6.74
N LEU A 269 -3.33 7.71 5.65
CA LEU A 269 -1.98 7.14 5.67
C LEU A 269 -1.00 7.98 6.50
N GLN A 270 -1.01 9.31 6.30
CA GLN A 270 -0.20 10.23 7.09
C GLN A 270 -0.53 10.13 8.59
N LYS A 271 -1.81 10.21 8.96
CA LYS A 271 -2.25 10.19 10.36
C LYS A 271 -1.83 8.88 11.06
N ILE A 272 -1.97 7.74 10.38
CA ILE A 272 -1.56 6.44 10.90
C ILE A 272 -0.03 6.35 11.02
N SER A 273 0.70 6.84 10.00
CA SER A 273 2.17 6.88 10.03
C SER A 273 2.76 7.76 11.13
N GLU A 274 2.08 8.85 11.50
CA GLU A 274 2.49 9.75 12.58
C GLU A 274 2.24 9.19 13.99
N GLN A 275 1.38 8.18 14.15
CA GLN A 275 1.05 7.58 15.45
C GLN A 275 2.03 6.50 15.90
N VAL A 276 2.76 5.90 14.97
CA VAL A 276 3.76 4.88 15.30
C VAL A 276 4.91 5.55 16.03
N ASP A 277 5.11 5.19 17.30
CA ASP A 277 6.23 5.64 18.11
C ASP A 277 7.55 5.33 17.40
N ALA A 278 8.13 6.38 16.80
CA ALA A 278 9.27 6.24 15.93
C ALA A 278 10.57 5.97 16.70
N GLU A 279 10.58 6.18 18.02
CA GLU A 279 11.79 6.14 18.83
C GLU A 279 12.12 4.73 19.34
N THR A 280 11.12 3.87 19.55
CA THR A 280 11.31 2.55 20.17
C THR A 280 11.96 1.52 19.25
N MET A 281 11.62 1.47 17.95
CA MET A 281 12.20 0.52 16.98
C MET A 281 12.38 1.11 15.57
N PRO A 282 13.28 2.07 15.36
CA PRO A 282 13.32 2.87 14.13
C PRO A 282 13.63 2.08 12.86
N VAL A 283 14.47 1.05 12.94
CA VAL A 283 14.76 0.17 11.79
C VAL A 283 13.53 -0.67 11.42
N LEU A 284 12.81 -1.20 12.42
CA LEU A 284 11.60 -1.98 12.20
C LEU A 284 10.47 -1.11 11.61
N ASN A 285 10.34 0.12 12.09
CA ASN A 285 9.38 1.09 11.58
C ASN A 285 9.67 1.46 10.12
N ALA A 286 10.93 1.70 9.76
CA ALA A 286 11.31 1.94 8.38
C ALA A 286 11.06 0.71 7.49
N LEU A 287 11.31 -0.50 7.99
CA LEU A 287 10.95 -1.74 7.29
C LEU A 287 9.44 -1.86 7.06
N ALA A 288 8.60 -1.58 8.07
CA ALA A 288 7.13 -1.59 7.92
C ALA A 288 6.64 -0.60 6.86
N ARG A 289 7.23 0.61 6.80
CA ARG A 289 6.91 1.59 5.76
C ARG A 289 7.33 1.11 4.37
N LYS A 290 8.52 0.49 4.23
CA LYS A 290 8.95 -0.15 2.97
C LYS A 290 8.00 -1.28 2.56
N SER A 291 7.60 -2.14 3.50
CA SER A 291 6.62 -3.21 3.27
C SER A 291 5.30 -2.67 2.78
N ALA A 292 4.80 -1.56 3.36
CA ALA A 292 3.53 -0.97 2.97
C ALA A 292 3.57 -0.42 1.54
N ILE A 293 4.70 0.14 1.09
CA ILE A 293 4.88 0.58 -0.30
C ILE A 293 4.81 -0.62 -1.24
N GLU A 294 5.52 -1.70 -0.95
CA GLU A 294 5.48 -2.93 -1.75
C GLU A 294 4.10 -3.58 -1.74
N LEU A 295 3.45 -3.62 -0.57
CA LEU A 295 2.12 -4.15 -0.41
C LEU A 295 1.10 -3.36 -1.23
N LEU A 296 1.16 -2.03 -1.20
CA LEU A 296 0.29 -1.14 -1.99
C LEU A 296 0.60 -1.16 -3.49
N ALA A 297 1.79 -1.62 -3.90
CA ALA A 297 2.10 -1.80 -5.32
C ALA A 297 1.14 -2.79 -5.98
N SER A 298 0.71 -3.85 -5.27
CA SER A 298 -0.28 -4.81 -5.77
C SER A 298 -1.63 -4.15 -6.13
N PRO A 299 -2.41 -3.59 -5.19
CA PRO A 299 -3.69 -2.98 -5.54
C PRO A 299 -3.57 -1.77 -6.48
N LEU A 300 -2.46 -1.01 -6.42
CA LEU A 300 -2.31 0.20 -7.23
C LEU A 300 -1.85 -0.08 -8.66
N LEU A 301 -0.85 -0.96 -8.86
CA LEU A 301 -0.28 -1.23 -10.18
C LEU A 301 -1.18 -2.15 -11.00
N ILE A 302 -1.64 -3.26 -10.42
CA ILE A 302 -2.18 -4.37 -11.22
C ILE A 302 -3.71 -4.50 -11.14
N GLY A 303 -4.33 -3.80 -10.19
CA GLY A 303 -5.72 -4.05 -9.80
C GLY A 303 -5.88 -5.44 -9.17
N LEU A 304 -6.72 -5.58 -8.15
CA LEU A 304 -6.75 -6.81 -7.34
C LEU A 304 -7.32 -8.05 -8.06
N LYS A 305 -7.82 -7.91 -9.29
CA LYS A 305 -8.02 -9.00 -10.26
C LYS A 305 -6.78 -9.08 -11.17
N GLY A 306 -5.70 -9.70 -10.72
CA GLY A 306 -4.46 -9.77 -11.49
C GLY A 306 -4.59 -10.69 -12.70
N GLN A 307 -4.31 -10.19 -13.90
CA GLN A 307 -3.85 -11.03 -15.00
C GLN A 307 -2.33 -11.04 -14.92
N VAL A 308 -1.69 -12.20 -14.95
CA VAL A 308 -0.23 -12.28 -15.04
C VAL A 308 0.13 -12.39 -16.52
N VAL A 309 0.98 -11.49 -16.99
CA VAL A 309 1.47 -11.42 -18.38
C VAL A 309 2.97 -11.60 -18.40
N GLU A 310 3.49 -12.05 -19.53
CA GLU A 310 4.92 -12.13 -19.76
C GLU A 310 5.44 -10.74 -20.19
N ASN A 311 6.45 -10.19 -19.50
CA ASN A 311 7.08 -8.92 -19.86
C ASN A 311 8.20 -9.11 -20.90
N SER A 312 8.80 -8.01 -21.36
CA SER A 312 9.86 -8.02 -22.40
C SER A 312 11.11 -8.88 -22.08
N PRO A 313 11.45 -9.23 -20.82
CA PRO A 313 12.46 -10.25 -20.51
C PRO A 313 11.94 -11.69 -20.37
N GLY A 314 10.66 -11.98 -20.61
CA GLY A 314 10.10 -13.33 -20.48
C GLY A 314 9.59 -13.68 -19.09
N ASP A 315 9.52 -12.70 -18.18
CA ASP A 315 9.08 -12.90 -16.82
C ASP A 315 7.58 -12.72 -16.67
N MET A 316 6.95 -13.66 -15.97
CA MET A 316 5.56 -13.53 -15.52
C MET A 316 5.46 -12.41 -14.48
N VAL A 317 4.84 -11.29 -14.86
CA VAL A 317 4.56 -10.14 -14.00
C VAL A 317 3.08 -9.79 -14.08
N PRO A 318 2.47 -9.27 -13.00
CA PRO A 318 1.06 -8.92 -13.09
C PRO A 318 0.86 -7.66 -13.95
N ALA A 319 -0.17 -7.70 -14.80
CA ALA A 319 -0.48 -6.70 -15.80
C ALA A 319 -0.94 -5.40 -15.15
N VAL A 320 -0.32 -4.29 -15.55
CA VAL A 320 -0.64 -2.98 -14.99
C VAL A 320 -1.99 -2.52 -15.52
N LYS A 321 -2.90 -2.12 -14.61
CA LYS A 321 -4.24 -1.65 -14.95
C LYS A 321 -4.37 -0.16 -14.73
N VAL A 322 -4.65 0.57 -15.81
CA VAL A 322 -5.03 1.98 -15.76
C VAL A 322 -6.54 2.06 -15.60
N LEU A 323 -6.98 2.70 -14.51
CA LEU A 323 -8.40 2.85 -14.22
C LEU A 323 -8.87 4.25 -14.62
N PRO A 324 -9.95 4.34 -15.42
CA PRO A 324 -10.58 5.61 -15.73
C PRO A 324 -10.92 6.38 -14.46
N GLY A 325 -10.71 7.70 -14.47
CA GLY A 325 -11.03 8.57 -13.33
C GLY A 325 -9.90 8.76 -12.32
N TYR A 326 -8.93 7.85 -12.27
CA TYR A 326 -7.83 7.89 -11.29
C TYR A 326 -6.54 8.51 -11.83
N LEU A 327 -5.63 8.83 -10.91
CA LEU A 327 -4.21 8.98 -11.24
C LEU A 327 -3.64 7.69 -11.80
N TYR A 328 -2.69 7.83 -12.72
CA TYR A 328 -1.83 6.73 -13.12
C TYR A 328 -1.28 6.00 -11.89
N PRO A 329 -1.31 4.65 -11.87
CA PRO A 329 -0.82 3.85 -10.75
C PRO A 329 0.53 4.28 -10.18
N GLN A 330 1.47 4.65 -11.06
CA GLN A 330 2.81 5.11 -10.74
C GLN A 330 2.79 6.42 -9.93
N SER A 331 1.93 7.36 -10.33
CA SER A 331 1.74 8.62 -9.59
C SER A 331 1.09 8.38 -8.24
N ARG A 332 0.13 7.45 -8.15
CA ARG A 332 -0.50 7.08 -6.87
C ARG A 332 0.54 6.47 -5.92
N LEU A 333 1.34 5.52 -6.42
CA LEU A 333 2.34 4.84 -5.62
C LEU A 333 3.49 5.78 -5.21
N ALA A 334 3.91 6.70 -6.08
CA ALA A 334 4.86 7.76 -5.71
C ALA A 334 4.32 8.65 -4.58
N LEU A 335 3.04 8.99 -4.59
CA LEU A 335 2.42 9.78 -3.51
C LEU A 335 2.29 8.98 -2.19
N VAL A 336 2.05 7.67 -2.25
CA VAL A 336 2.15 6.78 -1.09
C VAL A 336 3.55 6.82 -0.51
N SER A 337 4.57 6.59 -1.35
CA SER A 337 5.99 6.65 -0.98
C SER A 337 6.33 7.99 -0.33
N SER A 338 5.99 9.11 -0.97
CA SER A 338 6.23 10.45 -0.42
C SER A 338 5.57 10.65 0.94
N THR A 339 4.33 10.18 1.10
CA THR A 339 3.60 10.31 2.37
C THR A 339 4.36 9.61 3.49
N LEU A 340 4.69 8.33 3.30
CA LEU A 340 5.41 7.53 4.29
C LEU A 340 6.81 8.08 4.55
N ARG A 341 7.53 8.48 3.49
CA ARG A 341 8.86 9.09 3.55
C ARG A 341 8.89 10.36 4.38
N PHE A 342 7.94 11.28 4.16
CA PHE A 342 7.91 12.55 4.89
C PHE A 342 7.52 12.39 6.36
N THR A 343 6.88 11.29 6.71
CA THR A 343 6.55 10.91 8.10
C THR A 343 7.56 9.98 8.75
N GLU A 344 8.61 9.57 8.05
CA GLU A 344 9.70 8.75 8.60
C GLU A 344 10.79 9.66 9.17
N PRO A 345 10.94 9.74 10.51
CA PRO A 345 11.86 10.72 11.11
C PRO A 345 13.33 10.30 11.06
N LYS A 346 13.64 8.99 11.06
CA LYS A 346 15.01 8.52 11.24
C LYS A 346 15.66 8.02 9.96
N TYR A 347 14.91 7.30 9.12
CA TYR A 347 15.45 6.72 7.89
C TYR A 347 14.65 7.09 6.61
N PRO A 348 14.35 8.37 6.35
CA PRO A 348 13.52 8.75 5.20
C PRO A 348 14.15 8.40 3.85
N LYS A 349 15.48 8.25 3.77
CA LYS A 349 16.16 7.93 2.50
C LYS A 349 15.85 6.54 1.97
N VAL A 350 15.51 5.58 2.85
CA VAL A 350 15.23 4.19 2.45
C VAL A 350 13.73 3.89 2.31
N VAL A 351 12.86 4.79 2.77
CA VAL A 351 11.41 4.70 2.57
C VAL A 351 11.10 5.34 1.22
N LYS A 352 11.25 4.54 0.17
CA LYS A 352 11.13 4.92 -1.24
C LYS A 352 10.61 3.74 -2.06
N LEU A 353 10.41 3.96 -3.36
CA LEU A 353 10.08 2.94 -4.34
C LEU A 353 11.34 2.17 -4.74
N CYS A 354 11.60 1.02 -4.13
CA CYS A 354 12.84 0.27 -4.28
C CYS A 354 12.64 -1.07 -5.00
N ASN A 355 13.72 -1.70 -5.44
CA ASN A 355 13.78 -3.06 -5.97
C ASN A 355 12.70 -3.29 -7.05
N GLY A 356 11.93 -4.38 -6.95
CA GLY A 356 10.88 -4.72 -7.92
C GLY A 356 9.78 -3.65 -8.08
N VAL A 357 9.56 -2.76 -7.10
CA VAL A 357 8.64 -1.62 -7.27
C VAL A 357 9.27 -0.56 -8.17
N SER A 358 10.55 -0.25 -7.94
CA SER A 358 11.32 0.69 -8.77
C SER A 358 11.39 0.19 -10.22
N GLU A 359 11.70 -1.10 -10.40
CA GLU A 359 11.78 -1.76 -11.71
C GLU A 359 10.45 -1.68 -12.45
N ALA A 360 9.35 -2.03 -11.79
CA ALA A 360 8.02 -1.93 -12.37
C ALA A 360 7.71 -0.49 -12.78
N MET A 361 7.97 0.49 -11.92
CA MET A 361 7.72 1.90 -12.24
C MET A 361 8.54 2.40 -13.42
N VAL A 362 9.85 2.10 -13.44
CA VAL A 362 10.75 2.45 -14.54
C VAL A 362 10.29 1.81 -15.85
N SER A 363 9.97 0.51 -15.83
CA SER A 363 9.55 -0.23 -17.03
C SER A 363 8.27 0.38 -17.62
N ILE A 364 7.28 0.71 -16.78
CA ILE A 364 6.03 1.29 -17.27
C ILE A 364 6.25 2.70 -17.83
N ILE A 365 7.15 3.48 -17.23
CA ILE A 365 7.51 4.80 -17.76
C ILE A 365 8.19 4.65 -19.13
N GLN A 366 9.15 3.73 -19.27
CA GLN A 366 9.84 3.47 -20.53
C GLN A 366 8.88 2.99 -21.63
N ASP A 367 7.94 2.10 -21.29
CA ASP A 367 6.89 1.65 -22.18
C ASP A 367 6.00 2.81 -22.62
N ALA A 368 5.60 3.68 -21.69
CA ALA A 368 4.79 4.86 -21.97
C ALA A 368 5.48 5.82 -22.94
N VAL A 369 6.78 6.08 -22.75
CA VAL A 369 7.57 6.94 -23.65
C VAL A 369 7.68 6.35 -25.05
N THR A 370 7.78 5.03 -25.14
CA THR A 370 7.93 4.34 -26.43
C THR A 370 6.61 4.30 -27.21
N HIS A 371 5.48 4.15 -26.52
CA HIS A 371 4.19 3.89 -27.16
C HIS A 371 3.27 5.11 -27.26
N TYR A 372 3.50 6.17 -26.47
CA TYR A 372 2.67 7.38 -26.49
C TYR A 372 3.41 8.55 -27.12
N SER A 373 3.02 8.91 -28.35
CA SER A 373 3.66 9.97 -29.14
C SER A 373 3.62 11.36 -28.50
N GLU A 374 2.73 11.59 -27.54
CA GLU A 374 2.63 12.84 -26.78
C GLU A 374 3.47 12.83 -25.49
N SER A 375 4.09 11.70 -25.11
CA SER A 375 4.91 11.63 -23.91
C SER A 375 6.21 12.40 -24.11
N SER A 376 6.54 13.30 -23.17
CA SER A 376 7.81 14.03 -23.20
C SER A 376 9.01 13.17 -22.79
N GLY A 377 8.77 12.04 -22.11
CA GLY A 377 9.79 11.22 -21.47
C GLY A 377 10.61 11.90 -20.36
N ILE A 378 10.26 13.13 -20.00
CA ILE A 378 10.91 13.88 -18.93
C ILE A 378 10.26 13.48 -17.61
N VAL A 379 11.04 12.83 -16.76
CA VAL A 379 10.67 12.49 -15.38
C VAL A 379 10.98 13.68 -14.48
N PRO A 380 10.03 14.24 -13.71
CA PRO A 380 10.30 15.37 -12.83
C PRO A 380 11.10 14.96 -11.59
N ASP A 381 11.82 15.91 -11.02
CA ASP A 381 12.65 15.70 -9.82
C ASP A 381 11.84 15.16 -8.63
N GLU A 382 10.58 15.58 -8.46
CA GLU A 382 9.73 15.06 -7.39
C GLU A 382 9.40 13.57 -7.55
N LEU A 383 9.35 13.05 -8.78
CA LEU A 383 9.18 11.61 -9.04
C LEU A 383 10.50 10.87 -8.92
N LEU A 384 11.60 11.44 -9.42
CA LEU A 384 12.94 10.88 -9.23
C LEU A 384 13.34 10.80 -7.76
N ALA A 385 12.91 11.76 -6.93
CA ALA A 385 13.18 11.76 -5.50
C ALA A 385 12.56 10.57 -4.75
N GLU A 386 11.48 9.98 -5.28
CA GLU A 386 10.84 8.77 -4.74
C GLU A 386 11.48 7.48 -5.25
N LEU A 387 12.40 7.58 -6.21
CA LEU A 387 13.16 6.46 -6.74
C LEU A 387 14.59 6.44 -6.13
N PRO A 388 15.31 5.32 -6.25
CA PRO A 388 16.70 5.22 -5.81
C PRO A 388 17.61 6.09 -6.68
N PRO A 389 18.72 6.63 -6.12
CA PRO A 389 19.67 7.45 -6.89
C PRO A 389 20.28 6.72 -8.12
N GLY A 390 20.32 5.38 -8.08
CA GLY A 390 20.78 4.57 -9.20
C GLY A 390 19.88 4.67 -10.44
N VAL A 391 18.57 4.95 -10.27
CA VAL A 391 17.63 5.15 -11.36
C VAL A 391 17.99 6.41 -12.15
N GLU A 392 18.25 7.52 -11.46
CA GLU A 392 18.64 8.78 -12.10
C GLU A 392 19.93 8.62 -12.91
N LYS A 393 20.94 7.92 -12.37
CA LYS A 393 22.18 7.63 -13.10
C LYS A 393 21.93 6.82 -14.35
N SER A 394 21.06 5.80 -14.26
CA SER A 394 20.71 4.93 -15.39
C SER A 394 19.89 5.67 -16.45
N TRP A 395 18.99 6.56 -16.03
CA TRP A 395 18.24 7.46 -16.93
C TRP A 395 19.17 8.38 -17.74
N ASN A 396 20.32 8.74 -17.15
CA ASN A 396 21.33 9.59 -17.75
C ASN A 396 22.46 8.80 -18.46
N GLY A 397 22.21 7.54 -18.84
CA GLY A 397 23.08 6.76 -19.72
C GLY A 397 23.99 5.74 -19.02
N ALA A 398 23.91 5.58 -17.69
CA ALA A 398 24.53 4.43 -17.03
C ALA A 398 23.76 3.12 -17.34
N PRO A 399 24.41 1.94 -17.29
CA PRO A 399 23.71 0.67 -17.48
C PRO A 399 22.65 0.43 -16.40
N TRP A 400 21.49 -0.10 -16.81
CA TRP A 400 20.49 -0.63 -15.89
C TRP A 400 21.02 -1.91 -15.23
N THR A 401 21.02 -1.94 -13.91
CA THR A 401 21.42 -3.09 -13.08
C THR A 401 20.48 -3.20 -11.89
N GLU A 402 20.45 -4.32 -11.17
CA GLU A 402 19.69 -4.45 -9.91
C GLU A 402 20.04 -3.34 -8.90
N LYS A 403 21.32 -2.93 -8.87
CA LYS A 403 21.79 -1.82 -8.03
C LYS A 403 21.22 -0.46 -8.44
N SER A 404 20.75 -0.31 -9.68
CA SER A 404 20.04 0.89 -10.11
C SER A 404 18.74 1.08 -9.31
N HIS A 405 18.13 -0.02 -8.88
CA HIS A 405 16.84 -0.07 -8.19
C HIS A 405 16.95 -0.24 -6.66
N ALA A 406 18.16 -0.43 -6.12
CA ALA A 406 18.37 -0.65 -4.69
C ALA A 406 18.35 0.66 -3.87
N CYS A 407 17.59 0.67 -2.77
CA CYS A 407 17.60 1.76 -1.80
C CYS A 407 18.61 1.48 -0.69
N ASN A 408 19.76 2.14 -0.76
CA ASN A 408 20.82 2.02 0.25
C ASN A 408 20.86 3.26 1.16
N LEU A 409 21.32 3.08 2.40
CA LEU A 409 21.58 4.17 3.35
C LEU A 409 22.65 5.15 2.83
N GLU A 410 23.61 4.65 2.04
CA GLU A 410 24.68 5.43 1.40
C GLU A 410 24.24 5.91 0.01
N GLY A 411 23.24 6.79 0.01
CA GLY A 411 22.74 7.52 -1.17
C GLY A 411 22.80 9.03 -0.95
#